data_AF-A0A950ZPX8-F1
#
_entry.id   AF-A0A950ZPX8-F1
#
_cell.length_a   1.000
_cell.length_b   1.000
_cell.length_c   1.000
_cell.angle_alpha   90.00
_cell.angle_beta   90.00
_cell.angle_gamma   90.00
#
_symmetry.space_group_name_H-M   'P 1'
#
loop_
_entity.id
_entity.type
_entity.pdbx_description
1 polymer ?
#
loop_
_entity_poly.entity_id
_entity_poly.type
_entity_poly.pdbx_seq_one_letter_code
_entity_poly.pdbx_strand_id
1 'polypeptide(L)'
;MADWVTISALATAGGTLVLAVATFASVRSANRAARVAERSLLVGLRPLLMPSRLEDGAQKVGFADEHFVMVPGGGGSAEVTDNAVYLVMSVRNAGNGIA
;
A
#
# COMPACT_ATOMS: atom_id res chain seq x y z
N MET A 1 -49.79 30.18 -21.25
CA MET A 1 -49.71 28.75 -21.62
C MET A 1 -48.28 28.52 -22.08
N ALA A 2 -47.52 27.64 -21.42
CA ALA A 2 -46.17 27.32 -21.89
C ALA A 2 -46.29 26.61 -23.24
N ASP A 3 -45.52 27.04 -24.23
CA ASP A 3 -45.52 26.41 -25.55
C ASP A 3 -44.60 25.18 -25.58
N TRP A 4 -44.70 24.41 -26.65
CA TRP A 4 -43.91 23.19 -26.82
C TRP A 4 -42.40 23.45 -26.86
N VAL A 5 -41.99 24.62 -27.36
CA VAL A 5 -40.57 25.03 -27.44
C VAL A 5 -39.99 25.23 -26.04
N THR A 6 -40.72 25.91 -25.16
CA THR A 6 -40.32 26.15 -23.77
C THR A 6 -40.21 24.84 -22.98
N ILE A 7 -41.17 23.93 -23.16
CA ILE A 7 -41.16 22.60 -22.52
C ILE A 7 -39.95 21.78 -23.01
N SER A 8 -39.67 21.79 -24.31
CA SER A 8 -38.54 21.07 -24.89
C SER A 8 -37.21 21.62 -24.38
N ALA A 9 -37.05 22.94 -24.33
CA ALA A 9 -35.84 23.59 -23.82
C ALA A 9 -35.59 23.25 -22.33
N LEU A 10 -36.63 23.30 -21.50
CA LEU A 10 -36.55 22.90 -20.09
C LEU A 10 -36.22 21.41 -19.93
N ALA A 11 -36.80 20.54 -20.75
CA ALA A 11 -36.50 19.11 -20.73
C ALA A 11 -35.04 18.83 -21.12
N THR A 12 -34.51 19.48 -22.16
CA THR A 12 -33.10 19.35 -22.55
C THR A 12 -32.16 19.87 -21.47
N ALA A 13 -32.43 21.06 -20.93
CA ALA A 13 -31.64 21.64 -19.84
C ALA A 13 -31.66 20.73 -18.60
N GLY A 14 -32.83 20.21 -18.24
CA GLY A 14 -33.00 19.22 -17.16
C GLY A 14 -32.19 17.95 -17.42
N GLY A 15 -32.22 17.40 -18.63
CA GLY A 15 -31.42 16.24 -19.01
C GLY A 15 -29.92 16.48 -18.89
N THR A 16 -29.42 17.62 -19.35
CA THR A 16 -28.00 17.99 -19.20
C THR A 16 -27.61 18.19 -17.75
N LEU A 17 -28.50 18.75 -16.92
CA LEU A 17 -28.24 18.92 -15.49
C LEU A 17 -28.15 17.57 -14.78
N VAL A 18 -29.06 16.65 -15.06
CA VAL A 18 -29.03 15.28 -14.51
C VAL A 18 -27.73 14.58 -14.89
N LEU A 19 -27.33 14.66 -16.17
CA LEU A 19 -26.07 14.07 -16.63
C LEU A 19 -24.86 14.69 -15.91
N ALA A 20 -24.81 16.01 -15.80
CA ALA A 20 -23.73 16.72 -15.11
C ALA A 20 -23.62 16.30 -13.64
N VAL A 21 -24.75 16.19 -12.94
CA VAL A 21 -24.78 15.73 -11.54
C VAL A 21 -24.34 14.28 -11.43
N ALA A 22 -24.80 13.40 -12.31
CA ALA A 22 -24.43 11.99 -12.32
C ALA A 22 -22.91 11.82 -12.55
N THR A 23 -22.34 12.53 -13.52
CA THR A 23 -20.91 12.49 -13.81
C THR A 23 -20.09 13.05 -12.63
N PHE A 24 -20.50 14.20 -12.08
CA PHE A 24 -19.81 14.79 -10.93
C PHE A 24 -19.83 13.85 -9.71
N ALA A 25 -20.99 13.29 -9.39
CA ALA A 25 -21.16 12.35 -8.28
C ALA A 25 -20.31 11.08 -8.48
N SER A 26 -20.29 10.55 -9.72
CA SER A 26 -19.49 9.38 -10.07
C SER A 26 -17.99 9.64 -9.89
N VAL A 27 -17.47 10.75 -10.45
CA VAL A 27 -16.06 11.14 -10.30
C VAL A 27 -15.69 11.40 -8.84
N ARG A 28 -16.54 12.09 -8.09
CA ARG A 28 -16.33 12.35 -6.66
C ARG A 28 -16.27 11.06 -5.85
N SER A 29 -17.19 10.12 -6.13
CA SER A 29 -17.23 8.81 -5.48
C SER A 29 -15.98 7.99 -5.81
N ALA A 30 -15.61 7.90 -7.09
CA ALA A 30 -14.44 7.18 -7.55
C ALA A 30 -13.15 7.71 -6.92
N ASN A 31 -12.95 9.03 -6.89
CA ASN A 31 -11.79 9.65 -6.25
C ASN A 31 -11.74 9.37 -4.74
N ARG A 32 -12.89 9.37 -4.06
CA ARG A 32 -12.96 9.01 -2.64
C ARG A 32 -12.59 7.54 -2.42
N ALA A 33 -13.12 6.64 -3.25
CA ALA A 33 -12.83 5.20 -3.18
C ALA A 33 -11.34 4.92 -3.42
N ALA A 34 -10.74 5.53 -4.44
CA ALA A 34 -9.31 5.40 -4.75
C ALA A 34 -8.44 5.84 -3.56
N ARG A 35 -8.76 6.98 -2.94
CA ARG A 35 -8.01 7.48 -1.77
C ARG A 35 -8.13 6.57 -0.55
N VAL A 36 -9.28 5.93 -0.35
CA VAL A 36 -9.45 4.94 0.73
C VAL A 36 -8.62 3.69 0.44
N ALA A 37 -8.70 3.17 -0.79
CA ALA A 37 -7.92 1.99 -1.20
C ALA A 37 -6.41 2.23 -1.06
N GLU A 38 -5.91 3.39 -1.49
CA GLU A 38 -4.51 3.78 -1.32
C GLU A 38 -4.09 3.82 0.15
N ARG A 39 -4.89 4.42 1.02
CA ARG A 39 -4.59 4.47 2.45
C ARG A 39 -4.61 3.08 3.08
N SER A 40 -5.58 2.24 2.73
CA SER A 40 -5.65 0.86 3.18
C SER A 40 -4.44 0.05 2.71
N LEU A 41 -4.02 0.23 1.45
CA LEU A 41 -2.81 -0.39 0.93
C LEU A 41 -1.58 0.07 1.69
N LEU A 42 -1.41 1.39 1.88
CA LEU A 42 -0.27 1.93 2.64
C LEU A 42 -0.24 1.44 4.08
N VAL A 43 -1.41 1.25 4.72
CA VAL A 43 -1.49 0.63 6.05
C VAL A 43 -1.08 -0.85 6.00
N GLY A 44 -1.56 -1.62 5.02
CA GLY A 44 -1.16 -3.03 4.84
C GLY A 44 0.33 -3.19 4.50
N LEU A 45 0.92 -2.21 3.81
CA LEU A 45 2.35 -2.21 3.48
C LEU A 45 3.25 -1.80 4.66
N ARG A 46 2.71 -1.34 5.80
CA ARG A 46 3.55 -1.00 6.96
C ARG A 46 4.20 -2.26 7.51
N PRO A 47 5.54 -2.39 7.47
CA PRO A 47 6.19 -3.57 8.00
C PRO A 47 6.01 -3.62 9.52
N LEU A 48 5.51 -4.75 10.02
CA LEU A 48 5.56 -5.08 11.43
C LEU A 48 6.66 -6.12 11.63
N LEU A 49 7.84 -5.62 11.99
CA LEU A 49 9.00 -6.48 12.20
C LEU A 49 8.88 -7.14 13.58
N MET A 50 8.84 -8.46 13.58
CA MET A 50 8.92 -9.29 14.78
C MET A 50 10.17 -10.16 14.70
N PRO A 51 10.73 -10.61 15.84
CA PRO A 51 11.77 -11.62 15.83
C PRO A 51 11.33 -12.83 14.99
N SER A 52 12.25 -13.34 14.16
CA SER A 52 12.05 -14.62 13.50
C SER A 52 11.94 -15.76 14.52
N ARG A 53 11.45 -16.91 14.10
CA ARG A 53 11.31 -18.07 14.99
C ARG A 53 12.55 -18.95 14.91
N LEU A 54 12.79 -19.75 15.94
CA LEU A 54 13.93 -20.67 15.99
C LEU A 54 13.87 -21.74 14.89
N GLU A 55 12.66 -22.12 14.46
CA GLU A 55 12.44 -23.07 13.37
C GLU A 55 12.65 -22.49 11.96
N ASP A 56 12.91 -21.18 11.85
CA ASP A 56 13.09 -20.53 10.56
C ASP A 56 14.43 -20.92 9.93
N GLY A 57 14.41 -21.15 8.62
CA GLY A 57 15.62 -21.45 7.86
C GLY A 57 16.66 -20.33 7.96
N ALA A 58 17.93 -20.72 7.99
CA ALA A 58 19.03 -19.77 7.95
C ALA A 58 19.02 -18.94 6.66
N GLN A 59 19.33 -17.65 6.77
CA GLN A 59 19.33 -16.73 5.65
C GLN A 59 20.75 -16.25 5.34
N LYS A 60 21.06 -16.15 4.05
CA LYS A 60 22.30 -15.54 3.55
C LYS A 60 22.03 -14.06 3.27
N VAL A 61 22.64 -13.17 4.03
CA VAL A 61 22.46 -11.71 3.92
C VAL A 61 23.72 -11.11 3.28
N GLY A 62 23.55 -10.47 2.12
CA GLY A 62 24.64 -9.80 1.40
C GLY A 62 24.69 -8.31 1.72
N PHE A 63 25.91 -7.79 1.85
CA PHE A 63 26.22 -6.38 1.97
C PHE A 63 26.75 -5.83 0.63
N ALA A 64 26.78 -4.50 0.50
CA ALA A 64 27.12 -3.82 -0.76
C ALA A 64 28.57 -4.05 -1.22
N ASP A 65 29.43 -4.49 -0.32
CA ASP A 65 30.85 -4.80 -0.50
C ASP A 65 31.12 -6.28 -0.77
N GLU A 66 30.10 -7.02 -1.21
CA GLU A 66 30.17 -8.45 -1.49
C GLU A 66 30.46 -9.33 -0.25
N HIS A 67 30.36 -8.77 0.97
CA HIS A 67 30.40 -9.54 2.21
C HIS A 67 29.07 -10.24 2.46
N PHE A 68 29.11 -11.52 2.87
CA PHE A 68 27.91 -12.31 3.11
C PHE A 68 27.91 -12.91 4.51
N VAL A 69 26.87 -12.63 5.28
CA VAL A 69 26.67 -13.13 6.64
C VAL A 69 25.54 -14.14 6.65
N MET A 70 25.77 -15.29 7.28
CA MET A 70 24.72 -16.29 7.52
C MET A 70 24.07 -16.02 8.88
N VAL A 71 22.75 -15.85 8.90
CA VAL A 71 21.98 -15.63 10.13
C VAL A 71 20.95 -16.75 10.36
N PRO A 72 20.94 -17.41 11.54
CA PRO A 72 19.93 -18.41 11.85
C PRO A 72 18.56 -17.79 12.16
N GLY A 73 17.50 -18.59 12.07
CA GLY A 73 16.18 -18.24 12.61
C GLY A 73 16.23 -17.94 14.11
N GLY A 74 15.48 -16.94 14.56
CA GLY A 74 15.39 -16.51 15.95
C GLY A 74 16.64 -15.85 16.51
N GLY A 75 17.67 -15.61 15.69
CA GLY A 75 18.96 -15.11 16.13
C GLY A 75 19.47 -13.89 15.37
N GLY A 76 20.69 -13.51 15.73
CA GLY A 76 21.49 -12.52 15.01
C GLY A 76 22.93 -13.02 14.84
N SER A 77 23.64 -12.43 13.90
CA SER A 77 25.06 -12.66 13.65
C SER A 77 25.79 -11.33 13.66
N ALA A 78 26.98 -11.33 14.26
CA ALA A 78 27.87 -10.19 14.33
C ALA A 78 29.26 -10.64 13.84
N GLU A 79 29.73 -10.04 12.76
CA GLU A 79 31.05 -10.31 12.20
C GLU A 79 31.88 -9.03 12.19
N VAL A 80 33.10 -9.13 12.71
CA VAL A 80 34.05 -8.01 12.75
C VAL A 80 35.16 -8.29 11.75
N THR A 81 35.40 -7.33 10.89
CA THR A 81 36.52 -7.33 9.94
C THR A 81 37.40 -6.12 10.19
N ASP A 82 38.54 -6.05 9.50
CA ASP A 82 39.45 -4.91 9.60
C ASP A 82 38.82 -3.60 9.09
N ASN A 83 37.81 -3.69 8.22
CA ASN A 83 37.21 -2.54 7.54
C ASN A 83 35.82 -2.17 8.09
N ALA A 84 35.05 -3.13 8.58
CA ALA A 84 33.66 -2.92 9.00
C ALA A 84 33.18 -3.96 10.03
N VAL A 85 32.13 -3.58 10.76
CA VAL A 85 31.36 -4.48 11.63
C VAL A 85 30.01 -4.74 10.97
N TYR A 86 29.73 -6.01 10.69
CA TYR A 86 28.48 -6.46 10.08
C TYR A 86 27.56 -6.99 11.18
N LEU A 87 26.38 -6.37 11.31
CA LEU A 87 25.36 -6.77 12.26
C LEU A 87 24.11 -7.18 11.50
N VAL A 88 23.67 -8.42 11.71
CA VAL A 88 22.48 -8.97 11.06
C VAL A 88 21.58 -9.58 12.12
N MET A 89 20.27 -9.33 12.02
CA MET A 89 19.27 -10.02 12.83
C MET A 89 18.19 -10.60 11.92
N SER A 90 17.74 -11.80 12.22
CA SER A 90 16.66 -12.44 11.45
C SER A 90 15.30 -11.98 11.99
N VAL A 91 14.50 -11.36 11.14
CA VAL A 91 13.16 -10.82 11.48
C VAL A 91 12.12 -11.31 10.48
N ARG A 92 10.86 -11.31 10.89
CA ARG A 92 9.70 -11.55 10.04
C ARG A 92 8.88 -10.28 9.90
N ASN A 93 8.39 -10.02 8.69
CA ASN A 93 7.33 -9.03 8.50
C ASN A 93 5.97 -9.69 8.71
N ALA A 94 5.34 -9.40 9.84
CA ALA A 94 4.01 -9.89 10.20
C ALA A 94 2.88 -8.98 9.68
N GLY A 95 3.19 -7.83 9.07
CA GLY A 95 2.23 -6.77 8.76
C GLY A 95 1.06 -7.21 7.88
N ASN A 96 1.30 -8.09 6.90
CA ASN A 96 0.26 -8.71 6.09
C ASN A 96 -0.36 -9.91 6.84
N GLY A 97 -1.33 -9.67 7.73
CA GLY A 97 -2.12 -10.74 8.36
C GLY A 97 -2.56 -10.55 9.81
N ILE A 98 -2.24 -9.42 10.46
CA ILE A 98 -2.72 -9.10 11.83
C ILE A 98 -3.95 -8.17 11.82
N ALA A 99 -4.29 -7.59 10.66
CA ALA A 99 -5.44 -6.71 10.49
C ALA A 99 -6.72 -7.48 10.16
#